data_AF-A0AAN7V176-F1
#
_entry.id   AF-A0AAN7V176-F1
#
_cell.length_a   1.000
_cell.length_b   1.000
_cell.length_c   1.000
_cell.angle_alpha   90.00
_cell.angle_beta   90.00
_cell.angle_gamma   90.00
#
_symmetry.space_group_name_H-M   'P 1'
#
loop_
_entity.id
_entity.type
_entity.pdbx_description
1 polymer ?
#
loop_
_entity_poly.entity_id
_entity_poly.type
_entity_poly.pdbx_seq_one_letter_code
_entity_poly.pdbx_strand_id
1 'polypeptide(L)'
;MEPAVKNNDNPAIPQHPNPRFLMSTASKSSLVQSPISPPPMCICDAETQRFMSSLTQRPNYRSPEMSLMSSLPDMLKMAHALVQHWGDVNGCPNAGLHLDMRTLRTMTEAIGAVLSDYEIAVGLMLLSASTSSSPNCCLNSSDISTGVGEDNLPKAMIGELELELVERAIVVQQAVKHSVLRLAAVLQDIEEEAALATRSGEVESPLRDRCVQELSTRLFRLLGTVNQIGCTGAVD
;
A
#
# COMPACT_ATOMS: atom_id res chain seq x y z
N MET A 1 12.22 -17.05 -45.32
CA MET A 1 12.16 -18.05 -44.24
C MET A 1 12.61 -17.35 -42.97
N GLU A 2 11.65 -16.78 -42.26
CA GLU A 2 11.82 -16.27 -40.89
C GLU A 2 11.78 -17.43 -39.89
N PRO A 3 12.26 -17.20 -38.66
CA PRO A 3 11.53 -17.69 -37.50
C PRO A 3 11.15 -16.53 -36.57
N ALA A 4 9.84 -16.39 -36.35
CA ALA A 4 9.25 -15.51 -35.36
C ALA A 4 9.33 -16.17 -33.98
N VAL A 5 9.98 -15.51 -33.01
CA VAL A 5 9.98 -15.90 -31.60
C VAL A 5 8.87 -15.12 -30.90
N LYS A 6 7.80 -15.82 -30.52
CA LYS A 6 6.76 -15.33 -29.60
C LYS A 6 7.06 -15.89 -28.22
N ASN A 7 7.47 -15.05 -27.28
CA ASN A 7 7.38 -15.34 -25.85
C ASN A 7 6.66 -14.17 -25.18
N ASN A 8 5.41 -14.42 -24.77
CA ASN A 8 4.58 -13.49 -24.02
C ASN A 8 4.18 -14.22 -22.74
N ASP A 9 5.10 -14.28 -21.77
CA ASP A 9 4.81 -14.77 -20.43
C ASP A 9 4.26 -13.60 -19.60
N ASN A 10 2.94 -13.41 -19.69
CA ASN A 10 2.23 -12.56 -18.75
C ASN A 10 2.16 -13.28 -17.39
N PRO A 11 2.62 -12.68 -16.29
CA PRO A 11 2.48 -13.29 -14.98
C PRO A 11 1.00 -13.39 -14.62
N ALA A 12 0.52 -14.61 -14.45
CA ALA A 12 -0.83 -14.89 -13.99
C ALA A 12 -1.00 -14.31 -12.58
N ILE A 13 -1.91 -13.35 -12.43
CA ILE A 13 -2.33 -12.83 -11.14
C ILE A 13 -3.07 -13.96 -10.41
N PRO A 14 -2.66 -14.33 -9.18
CA PRO A 14 -3.38 -15.32 -8.39
C PRO A 14 -4.80 -14.81 -8.10
N GLN A 15 -5.81 -15.47 -8.67
CA GLN A 15 -7.19 -15.23 -8.28
C GLN A 15 -7.39 -15.80 -6.87
N HIS A 16 -7.37 -14.93 -5.87
CA HIS A 16 -7.86 -15.29 -4.54
C HIS A 16 -9.39 -15.42 -4.62
N PRO A 17 -9.99 -16.54 -4.17
CA PRO A 17 -11.43 -16.65 -4.07
C PRO A 17 -11.93 -15.65 -3.02
N ASN A 18 -12.74 -14.69 -3.47
CA ASN A 18 -13.44 -13.75 -2.59
C ASN A 18 -14.49 -14.54 -1.77
N PRO A 19 -14.38 -14.67 -0.43
CA PRO A 19 -15.24 -15.56 0.37
C PRO A 19 -16.64 -14.99 0.65
N ARG A 20 -17.15 -14.10 -0.21
CA ARG A 20 -18.33 -13.28 0.07
C ARG A 20 -19.42 -13.36 -0.98
N PHE A 21 -19.84 -14.56 -1.32
CA PHE A 21 -21.18 -14.74 -1.87
C PHE A 21 -21.69 -16.07 -1.36
N LEU A 22 -22.68 -16.02 -0.47
CA LEU A 22 -23.70 -17.03 -0.19
C LEU A 22 -24.18 -16.79 1.24
N MET A 23 -25.26 -16.01 1.39
CA MET A 23 -26.28 -16.06 2.47
C MET A 23 -26.78 -14.66 2.81
N SER A 24 -27.81 -14.18 2.10
CA SER A 24 -28.96 -13.52 2.75
C SER A 24 -30.11 -13.29 1.76
N THR A 25 -30.79 -14.37 1.36
CA THR A 25 -32.15 -14.27 0.83
C THR A 25 -33.12 -14.42 2.00
N ALA A 26 -33.16 -13.40 2.88
CA ALA A 26 -34.13 -13.37 3.96
C ALA A 26 -35.47 -12.81 3.46
N SER A 27 -36.46 -13.70 3.49
CA SER A 27 -37.87 -13.53 3.18
C SER A 27 -38.49 -12.24 3.74
N LYS A 28 -39.15 -11.49 2.85
CA LYS A 28 -40.18 -10.49 3.21
C LYS A 28 -41.31 -11.20 3.94
N SER A 29 -41.46 -10.98 5.24
CA SER A 29 -42.69 -11.32 5.96
C SER A 29 -42.92 -10.40 7.15
N SER A 30 -44.13 -9.84 7.15
CA SER A 30 -44.88 -9.26 8.28
C SER A 30 -44.39 -7.94 8.88
N LEU A 31 -45.11 -6.87 8.54
CA LEU A 31 -45.09 -5.57 9.19
C LEU A 31 -45.69 -5.67 10.61
N VAL A 32 -44.83 -5.89 11.60
CA VAL A 32 -45.11 -5.50 12.99
C VAL A 32 -44.24 -4.28 13.27
N GLN A 33 -44.86 -3.10 13.30
CA GLN A 33 -44.23 -1.84 13.70
C GLN A 33 -43.82 -1.92 15.17
N SER A 34 -42.62 -2.43 15.39
CA SER A 34 -41.92 -2.35 16.65
C SER A 34 -41.44 -0.89 16.85
N PRO A 35 -41.37 -0.40 18.09
CA PRO A 35 -40.89 0.96 18.37
C PRO A 35 -39.51 1.17 17.76
N ILE A 36 -39.35 2.31 17.08
CA ILE A 36 -38.15 2.73 16.36
C ILE A 36 -37.02 2.90 17.38
N SER A 37 -36.34 1.82 17.72
CA SER A 37 -35.03 1.89 18.38
C SER A 37 -34.04 2.47 17.38
N PRO A 38 -33.20 3.45 17.78
CA PRO A 38 -32.16 3.95 16.89
C PRO A 38 -31.33 2.77 16.37
N PRO A 39 -30.94 2.78 15.08
CA PRO A 39 -30.13 1.70 14.53
C PRO A 39 -28.89 1.53 15.40
N PRO A 40 -28.52 0.29 15.77
CA PRO A 40 -27.34 0.06 16.60
C PRO A 40 -26.14 0.70 15.91
N MET A 41 -25.50 1.66 16.58
CA MET A 41 -24.31 2.32 16.05
C MET A 41 -23.22 1.26 15.87
N CYS A 42 -22.81 1.05 14.62
CA CYS A 42 -21.71 0.15 14.33
C CYS A 42 -20.40 0.79 14.78
N ILE A 43 -19.57 0.01 15.48
CA ILE A 43 -18.26 0.45 15.97
C ILE A 43 -17.35 0.86 14.79
N CYS A 44 -17.49 0.18 13.64
CA CYS A 44 -16.68 0.40 12.44
C CYS A 44 -16.78 1.84 11.93
N ASP A 45 -17.93 2.50 12.00
CA ASP A 45 -18.09 3.88 11.50
C ASP A 45 -17.26 4.89 12.31
N ALA A 46 -17.32 4.78 13.65
CA ALA A 46 -16.51 5.61 14.53
C ALA A 46 -15.01 5.34 14.34
N GLU A 47 -14.63 4.09 14.08
CA GLU A 47 -13.25 3.72 13.76
C GLU A 47 -12.79 4.27 12.41
N THR A 48 -13.64 4.23 11.39
CA THR A 48 -13.39 4.88 10.09
C THR A 48 -13.12 6.35 10.26
N GLN A 49 -13.98 7.08 10.97
CA GLN A 49 -13.79 8.51 11.18
C GLN A 49 -12.50 8.83 11.95
N ARG A 50 -12.16 8.05 12.98
CA ARG A 50 -10.89 8.22 13.72
C ARG A 50 -9.68 7.90 12.84
N PHE A 51 -9.74 6.80 12.10
CA PHE A 51 -8.67 6.38 11.22
C PHE A 51 -8.41 7.43 10.13
N MET A 52 -9.47 7.94 9.49
CA MET A 52 -9.36 9.03 8.51
C MET A 52 -8.82 10.32 9.11
N SER A 53 -9.23 10.66 10.33
CA SER A 53 -8.68 11.81 11.05
C SER A 53 -7.18 11.63 11.32
N SER A 54 -6.72 10.41 11.60
CA SER A 54 -5.29 10.14 11.80
C SER A 54 -4.47 10.25 10.51
N LEU A 55 -5.05 9.85 9.37
CA LEU A 55 -4.41 9.96 8.06
C LEU A 55 -4.25 11.41 7.61
N THR A 56 -5.22 12.28 7.92
CA THR A 56 -5.11 13.72 7.62
C THR A 56 -4.13 14.45 8.53
N GLN A 57 -3.87 13.93 9.73
CA GLN A 57 -2.86 14.47 10.66
C GLN A 57 -1.43 14.01 10.35
N ARG A 58 -1.19 13.44 9.16
CA ARG A 58 0.15 13.05 8.73
C ARG A 58 1.16 14.17 8.97
N PRO A 59 2.30 13.88 9.62
CA PRO A 59 3.38 14.83 9.72
C PRO A 59 3.71 15.36 8.33
N ASN A 60 3.73 16.67 8.17
CA ASN A 60 4.11 17.29 6.92
C ASN A 60 5.61 17.03 6.73
N TYR A 61 5.98 15.90 6.12
CA TYR A 61 7.36 15.47 5.84
C TYR A 61 8.03 16.34 4.77
N ARG A 62 7.81 17.66 4.81
CA ARG A 62 8.36 18.67 3.90
C ARG A 62 9.83 18.99 4.17
N SER A 63 10.50 18.30 5.10
CA SER A 63 11.95 18.43 5.27
C SER A 63 12.63 17.23 4.60
N PRO A 64 13.33 17.42 3.46
CA PRO A 64 13.92 16.34 2.67
C PRO A 64 15.09 15.59 3.34
N GLU A 65 15.60 16.08 4.48
CA GLU A 65 16.85 15.57 5.08
C GLU A 65 16.67 14.62 6.27
N MET A 66 15.46 14.44 6.81
CA MET A 66 15.26 13.48 7.89
C MET A 66 15.20 12.05 7.34
N SER A 67 16.22 11.26 7.69
CA SER A 67 16.42 9.82 7.49
C SER A 67 15.21 9.09 6.91
N LEU A 68 15.13 9.03 5.59
CA LEU A 68 14.07 8.33 4.86
C LEU A 68 13.95 6.84 5.24
N MET A 69 15.06 6.24 5.69
CA MET A 69 15.09 4.87 6.20
C MET A 69 14.35 4.73 7.54
N SER A 70 14.26 5.79 8.35
CA SER A 70 13.48 5.75 9.59
C SER A 70 11.98 5.96 9.36
N SER A 71 11.57 6.58 8.23
CA SER A 71 10.15 6.80 7.93
C SER A 71 9.48 5.64 7.19
N LEU A 72 10.23 4.79 6.50
CA LEU A 72 9.68 3.64 5.77
C LEU A 72 8.90 2.64 6.66
N PRO A 73 9.38 2.26 7.86
CA PRO A 73 8.59 1.43 8.77
C PRO A 73 7.21 2.03 9.09
N ASP A 74 7.13 3.35 9.25
CA ASP A 74 5.87 4.02 9.56
C ASP A 74 4.95 4.11 8.33
N MET A 75 5.51 4.28 7.13
CA MET A 75 4.76 4.16 5.87
C MET A 75 4.16 2.76 5.71
N LEU A 76 4.96 1.71 5.95
CA LEU A 76 4.52 0.32 5.88
C LEU A 76 3.43 0.02 6.91
N LYS A 77 3.58 0.49 8.15
CA LYS A 77 2.53 0.37 9.20
C LYS A 77 1.25 1.05 8.76
N MET A 78 1.35 2.22 8.12
CA MET A 78 0.18 2.96 7.69
C MET A 78 -0.55 2.27 6.54
N ALA A 79 0.18 1.77 5.55
CA ALA A 79 -0.39 0.97 4.48
C ALA A 79 -1.05 -0.31 5.04
N HIS A 80 -0.41 -0.96 6.01
CA HIS A 80 -0.98 -2.11 6.70
C HIS A 80 -2.28 -1.74 7.43
N ALA A 81 -2.29 -0.65 8.19
CA ALA A 81 -3.47 -0.18 8.91
C ALA A 81 -4.61 0.17 7.94
N LEU A 82 -4.31 0.75 6.78
CA LEU A 82 -5.27 1.05 5.74
C LEU A 82 -5.92 -0.22 5.15
N VAL A 83 -5.12 -1.24 4.86
CA VAL A 83 -5.64 -2.53 4.35
C VAL A 83 -6.44 -3.26 5.43
N GLN A 84 -5.97 -3.25 6.67
CA GLN A 84 -6.71 -3.86 7.79
C GLN A 84 -8.06 -3.16 7.98
N HIS A 85 -8.05 -1.84 8.00
CA HIS A 85 -9.26 -1.03 8.16
C HIS A 85 -10.27 -1.29 7.04
N TRP A 86 -9.81 -1.39 5.79
CA TRP A 86 -10.67 -1.81 4.68
C TRP A 86 -11.28 -3.19 4.93
N GLY A 87 -10.47 -4.16 5.37
CA GLY A 87 -10.94 -5.50 5.71
C GLY A 87 -12.01 -5.51 6.81
N ASP A 88 -11.86 -4.67 7.83
CA ASP A 88 -12.80 -4.56 8.95
C ASP A 88 -14.13 -3.90 8.51
N VAL A 89 -14.05 -2.79 7.76
CA VAL A 89 -15.23 -2.08 7.25
C VAL A 89 -15.97 -2.92 6.24
N ASN A 90 -15.25 -3.46 5.26
CA ASN A 90 -15.84 -4.34 4.27
C ASN A 90 -16.42 -5.56 4.98
N GLY A 91 -15.65 -6.21 5.88
CA GLY A 91 -16.02 -7.37 6.70
C GLY A 91 -17.28 -7.22 7.58
N CYS A 92 -17.71 -6.00 7.87
CA CYS A 92 -18.85 -5.71 8.71
C CYS A 92 -20.17 -6.30 8.14
N PRO A 93 -21.03 -6.94 8.97
CA PRO A 93 -22.36 -7.38 8.54
C PRO A 93 -23.26 -6.24 8.02
N ASN A 94 -22.98 -5.02 8.45
CA ASN A 94 -23.67 -3.80 8.05
C ASN A 94 -22.84 -2.93 7.09
N ALA A 95 -21.91 -3.52 6.32
CA ALA A 95 -21.00 -2.78 5.44
C ALA A 95 -21.70 -1.78 4.51
N GLY A 96 -22.90 -2.11 4.01
CA GLY A 96 -23.69 -1.20 3.17
C GLY A 96 -24.12 0.12 3.85
N LEU A 97 -24.02 0.23 5.19
CA LEU A 97 -24.25 1.48 5.93
C LEU A 97 -22.97 2.32 6.07
N HIS A 98 -21.80 1.77 5.74
CA HIS A 98 -20.49 2.39 5.95
C HIS A 98 -19.76 2.68 4.64
N LEU A 99 -19.99 1.86 3.62
CA LEU A 99 -19.37 1.99 2.30
C LEU A 99 -20.13 2.98 1.42
N ASP A 100 -20.37 4.18 1.95
CA ASP A 100 -20.90 5.27 1.14
C ASP A 100 -19.83 5.83 0.19
N MET A 101 -20.28 6.58 -0.83
CA MET A 101 -19.39 7.16 -1.83
C MET A 101 -18.31 8.08 -1.22
N ARG A 102 -18.61 8.70 -0.08
CA ARG A 102 -17.67 9.54 0.66
C ARG A 102 -16.54 8.71 1.25
N THR A 103 -16.86 7.61 1.91
CA THR A 103 -15.89 6.70 2.53
C THR A 103 -15.00 6.07 1.48
N LEU A 104 -15.57 5.59 0.37
CA LEU A 104 -14.80 5.04 -0.74
C LEU A 104 -13.82 6.06 -1.34
N ARG A 105 -14.25 7.32 -1.50
CA ARG A 105 -13.39 8.42 -1.96
C ARG A 105 -12.25 8.68 -0.99
N THR A 106 -12.54 8.80 0.30
CA THR A 106 -11.50 9.08 1.29
C THR A 106 -10.51 7.92 1.40
N MET A 107 -10.95 6.66 1.25
CA MET A 107 -10.05 5.51 1.17
C MET A 107 -9.14 5.59 -0.06
N THR A 108 -9.70 5.96 -1.22
CA THR A 108 -8.95 6.16 -2.46
C THR A 108 -7.88 7.26 -2.29
N GLU A 109 -8.24 8.39 -1.66
CA GLU A 109 -7.30 9.48 -1.34
C GLU A 109 -6.19 9.04 -0.39
N ALA A 110 -6.53 8.26 0.63
CA ALA A 110 -5.55 7.70 1.58
C ALA A 110 -4.55 6.77 0.89
N ILE A 111 -5.02 5.90 -0.01
CA ILE A 111 -4.16 5.03 -0.83
C ILE A 111 -3.24 5.88 -1.70
N GLY A 112 -3.77 6.93 -2.35
CA GLY A 112 -2.97 7.86 -3.14
C GLY A 112 -1.88 8.58 -2.34
N ALA A 113 -2.17 8.93 -1.08
CA ALA A 113 -1.20 9.56 -0.18
C ALA A 113 -0.08 8.57 0.21
N VAL A 114 -0.42 7.35 0.62
CA VAL A 114 0.55 6.28 0.93
C VAL A 114 1.43 5.98 -0.28
N LEU A 115 0.84 5.92 -1.47
CA LEU A 115 1.58 5.66 -2.71
C LEU A 115 2.58 6.75 -3.05
N SER A 116 2.20 8.01 -2.84
CA SER A 116 3.10 9.14 -3.07
C SER A 116 4.33 9.06 -2.16
N ASP A 117 4.14 8.65 -0.90
CA ASP A 117 5.26 8.47 0.02
C ASP A 117 6.16 7.30 -0.41
N TYR A 118 5.59 6.18 -0.85
CA TYR A 118 6.38 5.07 -1.38
C TYR A 118 7.15 5.45 -2.65
N GLU A 119 6.56 6.21 -3.57
CA GLU A 119 7.25 6.68 -4.77
C GLU A 119 8.46 7.56 -4.41
N ILE A 120 8.31 8.45 -3.43
CA ILE A 120 9.42 9.26 -2.90
C ILE A 120 10.48 8.37 -2.24
N ALA A 121 10.04 7.44 -1.39
CA ALA A 121 10.91 6.54 -0.64
C ALA A 121 11.79 5.68 -1.58
N VAL A 122 11.13 5.04 -2.55
CA VAL A 122 11.75 4.18 -3.57
C VAL A 122 12.63 4.98 -4.51
N GLY A 123 12.21 6.16 -4.93
CA GLY A 123 13.02 7.05 -5.76
C GLY A 123 14.36 7.39 -5.10
N LEU A 124 14.33 7.81 -3.85
CA LEU A 124 15.56 8.13 -3.11
C LEU A 124 16.45 6.90 -2.87
N MET A 125 15.88 5.72 -2.60
CA MET A 125 16.65 4.47 -2.51
C MET A 125 17.43 4.19 -3.81
N LEU A 126 16.80 4.41 -4.97
CA LEU A 126 17.46 4.25 -6.28
C LEU A 126 18.56 5.29 -6.52
N LEU A 127 18.36 6.54 -6.08
CA LEU A 127 19.41 7.57 -6.14
C LEU A 127 20.62 7.16 -5.30
N SER A 128 20.41 6.70 -4.05
CA SER A 128 21.50 6.28 -3.16
C SER A 128 22.27 5.06 -3.71
N ALA A 129 21.57 4.11 -4.33
CA ALA A 129 22.22 2.98 -4.99
C ALA A 129 23.13 3.45 -6.15
N SER A 130 22.66 4.43 -6.94
CA SER A 130 23.40 4.95 -8.11
C SER A 130 24.65 5.77 -7.72
N THR A 131 24.65 6.41 -6.55
CA THR A 131 25.83 7.13 -6.05
C THR A 131 26.90 6.21 -5.48
N SER A 132 26.50 5.00 -5.04
CA SER A 132 27.44 4.00 -4.51
C SER A 132 28.20 3.25 -5.61
N SER A 133 27.70 3.27 -6.86
CA SER A 133 28.30 2.59 -8.01
C SER A 133 29.36 3.44 -8.74
N SER A 134 30.13 4.26 -8.03
CA SER A 134 31.36 4.82 -8.60
C SER A 134 32.43 3.72 -8.57
N PRO A 135 32.92 3.19 -9.71
CA PRO A 135 33.71 1.94 -9.75
C PRO A 135 35.15 2.07 -9.23
N ASN A 136 35.51 3.15 -8.53
CA ASN A 136 36.92 3.53 -8.33
C ASN A 136 37.21 4.21 -6.98
N CYS A 137 36.64 3.72 -5.88
CA CYS A 137 37.28 3.93 -4.58
C CYS A 137 38.24 2.78 -4.33
N CYS A 138 39.43 2.94 -4.91
CA CYS A 138 40.58 2.08 -4.70
C CYS A 138 40.74 1.75 -3.21
N LEU A 139 40.63 0.46 -2.91
CA LEU A 139 41.48 -0.22 -1.94
C LEU A 139 42.91 0.29 -2.14
N ASN A 140 43.32 1.21 -1.29
CA ASN A 140 44.68 1.51 -0.82
C ASN A 140 44.65 2.85 -0.09
N SER A 141 44.04 2.88 1.10
CA SER A 141 44.35 3.93 2.07
C SER A 141 44.75 3.25 3.36
N SER A 142 46.00 2.78 3.38
CA SER A 142 46.75 2.66 4.62
C SER A 142 46.76 4.02 5.31
N ASP A 143 46.46 4.02 6.60
CA ASP A 143 46.74 5.07 7.58
C ASP A 143 46.19 6.47 7.31
N ILE A 144 45.04 6.79 7.93
CA ILE A 144 44.91 7.94 8.84
C ILE A 144 43.78 7.61 9.83
N SER A 145 44.20 7.24 11.03
CA SER A 145 43.40 7.21 12.24
C SER A 145 42.89 8.63 12.56
N THR A 146 41.61 8.89 12.30
CA THR A 146 40.87 9.92 13.05
C THR A 146 39.51 9.33 13.44
N GLY A 147 39.43 8.88 14.69
CA GLY A 147 38.25 8.23 15.26
C GLY A 147 37.06 9.18 15.37
N VAL A 148 36.23 9.19 14.33
CA VAL A 148 34.86 9.72 14.36
C VAL A 148 33.96 8.52 14.06
N GLY A 149 33.33 7.99 15.11
CA GLY A 149 32.74 6.65 15.15
C GLY A 149 31.67 6.36 14.08
N GLU A 150 31.99 5.44 13.17
CA GLU A 150 31.03 4.73 12.31
C GLU A 150 30.12 3.75 13.08
N ASP A 151 30.32 3.59 14.39
CA ASP A 151 29.62 2.60 15.23
C ASP A 151 28.14 2.91 15.57
N ASN A 152 27.54 3.96 15.00
CA ASN A 152 26.17 4.37 15.34
C ASN A 152 25.14 4.20 14.21
N LEU A 153 25.41 3.39 13.19
CA LEU A 153 24.33 3.03 12.26
C LEU A 153 23.35 2.07 12.97
N PRO A 154 22.04 2.37 13.04
CA PRO A 154 21.09 1.50 13.72
C PRO A 154 21.13 0.09 13.12
N LYS A 155 21.42 -0.90 13.97
CA LYS A 155 21.39 -2.32 13.60
C LYS A 155 19.95 -2.75 13.36
N ALA A 156 19.67 -3.29 12.18
CA ALA A 156 18.38 -3.90 11.89
C ALA A 156 18.45 -5.37 12.30
N MET A 157 17.54 -5.80 13.17
CA MET A 157 17.47 -7.18 13.65
C MET A 157 16.12 -7.80 13.29
N ILE A 158 16.14 -9.08 12.91
CA ILE A 158 14.96 -9.94 12.84
C ILE A 158 15.13 -11.05 13.87
N GLY A 159 14.47 -10.91 15.02
CA GLY A 159 14.73 -11.78 16.17
C GLY A 159 16.15 -11.56 16.69
N GLU A 160 16.98 -12.60 16.61
CA GLU A 160 18.40 -12.57 16.99
C GLU A 160 19.35 -12.35 15.79
N LEU A 161 18.82 -12.32 14.55
CA LEU A 161 19.63 -12.17 13.34
C LEU A 161 19.86 -10.68 13.03
N GLU A 162 21.12 -10.26 12.99
CA GLU A 162 21.51 -8.95 12.46
C GLU A 162 21.57 -9.01 10.94
N LEU A 163 20.82 -8.13 10.26
CA LEU A 163 20.79 -8.08 8.80
C LEU A 163 21.94 -7.24 8.25
N GLU A 164 22.61 -7.75 7.22
CA GLU A 164 23.53 -6.98 6.39
C GLU A 164 22.78 -5.94 5.54
N LEU A 165 23.50 -4.95 4.99
CA LEU A 165 22.90 -3.88 4.18
C LEU A 165 22.11 -4.43 2.98
N VAL A 166 22.63 -5.46 2.31
CA VAL A 166 21.96 -6.11 1.17
C VAL A 166 20.69 -6.82 1.62
N GLU A 167 20.73 -7.56 2.73
CA GLU A 167 19.57 -8.26 3.27
C GLU A 167 18.48 -7.27 3.71
N ARG A 168 18.86 -6.15 4.33
CA ARG A 168 17.93 -5.06 4.67
C ARG A 168 17.24 -4.51 3.42
N ALA A 169 18.00 -4.28 2.35
CA ALA A 169 17.44 -3.80 1.09
C ALA A 169 16.44 -4.80 0.49
N ILE A 170 16.75 -6.11 0.53
CA ILE A 170 15.84 -7.17 0.08
C ILE A 170 14.56 -7.19 0.94
N VAL A 171 14.68 -7.14 2.26
CA VAL A 171 13.53 -7.13 3.17
C VAL A 171 12.64 -5.92 2.92
N VAL A 172 13.23 -4.74 2.77
CA VAL A 172 12.51 -3.50 2.41
C VAL A 172 11.79 -3.64 1.07
N GLN A 173 12.48 -4.13 0.05
CA GLN A 173 11.93 -4.35 -1.28
C GLN A 173 10.71 -5.28 -1.22
N GLN A 174 10.81 -6.42 -0.52
CA GLN A 174 9.71 -7.36 -0.38
C GLN A 174 8.54 -6.79 0.44
N ALA A 175 8.83 -6.04 1.50
CA ALA A 175 7.81 -5.39 2.32
C ALA A 175 7.00 -4.37 1.51
N VAL A 176 7.68 -3.50 0.74
CA VAL A 176 7.03 -2.53 -0.15
C VAL A 176 6.24 -3.24 -1.24
N LYS A 177 6.83 -4.25 -1.89
CA LYS A 177 6.16 -5.08 -2.91
C LYS A 177 4.86 -5.68 -2.39
N HIS A 178 4.92 -6.34 -1.25
CA HIS A 178 3.76 -6.96 -0.62
C HIS A 178 2.71 -5.90 -0.23
N SER A 179 3.14 -4.76 0.32
CA SER A 179 2.23 -3.66 0.63
C SER A 179 1.53 -3.11 -0.60
N VAL A 180 2.24 -2.92 -1.71
CA VAL A 180 1.70 -2.43 -2.98
C VAL A 180 0.64 -3.40 -3.53
N LEU A 181 0.91 -4.70 -3.51
CA LEU A 181 -0.06 -5.72 -3.94
C LEU A 181 -1.34 -5.70 -3.10
N ARG A 182 -1.21 -5.57 -1.77
CA ARG A 182 -2.38 -5.46 -0.88
C ARG A 182 -3.20 -4.19 -1.15
N LEU A 183 -2.54 -3.05 -1.39
CA LEU A 183 -3.23 -1.81 -1.75
C LEU A 183 -3.95 -1.90 -3.10
N ALA A 184 -3.37 -2.63 -4.06
CA ALA A 184 -4.02 -2.89 -5.35
C ALA A 184 -5.31 -3.71 -5.19
N ALA A 185 -5.30 -4.74 -4.33
CA ALA A 185 -6.51 -5.49 -4.01
C ALA A 185 -7.59 -4.62 -3.37
N VAL A 186 -7.21 -3.74 -2.43
CA VAL A 186 -8.16 -2.79 -1.82
C VAL A 186 -8.75 -1.84 -2.87
N LEU A 187 -7.96 -1.32 -3.81
CA LEU A 187 -8.50 -0.46 -4.87
C LEU A 187 -9.47 -1.20 -5.78
N GLN A 188 -9.19 -2.46 -6.10
CA GLN A 188 -10.10 -3.28 -6.89
C GLN A 188 -11.43 -3.47 -6.14
N ASP A 189 -11.38 -3.81 -4.85
CA ASP A 189 -12.61 -3.94 -4.05
C ASP A 189 -13.38 -2.60 -4.00
N ILE A 190 -12.70 -1.47 -3.85
CA ILE A 190 -13.33 -0.13 -3.87
C ILE A 190 -14.00 0.15 -5.22
N GLU A 191 -13.38 -0.25 -6.34
CA GLU A 191 -13.94 -0.12 -7.68
C GLU A 191 -15.24 -0.93 -7.81
N GLU A 192 -15.23 -2.17 -7.34
CA GLU A 192 -16.39 -3.06 -7.33
C GLU A 192 -17.54 -2.48 -6.48
N GLU A 193 -17.24 -2.02 -5.26
CA GLU A 193 -18.23 -1.40 -4.37
C GLU A 193 -18.81 -0.09 -4.95
N ALA A 194 -17.97 0.77 -5.54
CA ALA A 194 -18.41 2.00 -6.20
C ALA A 194 -19.33 1.71 -7.41
N ALA A 195 -19.03 0.65 -8.16
CA ALA A 195 -19.87 0.21 -9.28
C ALA A 195 -21.24 -0.29 -8.80
N LEU A 196 -21.30 -0.96 -7.64
CA LEU A 196 -22.56 -1.39 -7.02
C LEU A 196 -23.39 -0.19 -6.54
N ALA A 197 -22.78 0.76 -5.85
CA ALA A 197 -23.44 1.99 -5.36
C ALA A 197 -24.05 2.81 -6.52
N THR A 198 -23.35 2.89 -7.65
CA THR A 198 -23.84 3.57 -8.85
C THR A 198 -25.10 2.89 -9.43
N ARG A 199 -25.16 1.55 -9.39
CA ARG A 199 -26.32 0.78 -9.89
C ARG A 199 -27.56 0.94 -9.01
N SER A 200 -27.39 1.22 -7.72
CA SER A 200 -28.52 1.49 -6.80
C SER A 200 -29.16 2.87 -6.98
N GLY A 201 -28.62 3.72 -7.85
CA GLY A 201 -29.21 5.02 -8.19
C GLY A 201 -28.90 6.14 -7.19
N GLU A 202 -27.88 6.00 -6.35
CA GLU A 202 -27.33 7.12 -5.59
C GLU A 202 -26.67 8.12 -6.56
N VAL A 203 -27.24 9.33 -6.63
CA VAL A 203 -26.90 10.38 -7.62
C VAL A 203 -25.64 11.18 -7.23
N GLU A 204 -24.93 10.79 -6.17
CA GLU A 204 -23.74 11.51 -5.74
C GLU A 204 -22.54 11.11 -6.59
N SER A 205 -22.12 12.04 -7.46
CA SER A 205 -20.90 12.02 -8.30
C SER A 205 -20.10 10.70 -8.23
N PRO A 206 -20.25 9.79 -9.22
CA PRO A 206 -19.58 8.51 -9.18
C PRO A 206 -18.09 8.74 -8.94
N LEU A 207 -17.48 7.87 -8.11
CA LEU A 207 -16.03 7.82 -7.98
C LEU A 207 -15.51 7.82 -9.40
N ARG A 208 -14.75 8.87 -9.74
CA ARG A 208 -14.31 9.03 -11.12
C ARG A 208 -13.44 7.82 -11.39
N ASP A 209 -13.92 6.92 -12.23
CA ASP A 209 -13.23 5.72 -12.70
C ASP A 209 -11.74 6.01 -13.00
N ARG A 210 -11.51 7.19 -13.59
CA ARG A 210 -10.19 7.78 -13.83
C ARG A 210 -9.25 7.83 -12.60
N CYS A 211 -9.73 8.17 -11.41
CA CYS A 211 -8.90 8.26 -10.21
C CYS A 211 -8.42 6.88 -9.74
N VAL A 212 -9.30 5.88 -9.72
CA VAL A 212 -8.93 4.51 -9.34
C VAL A 212 -7.97 3.92 -10.38
N GLN A 213 -8.26 4.12 -11.66
CA GLN A 213 -7.40 3.70 -12.76
C GLN A 213 -6.00 4.36 -12.71
N GLU A 214 -5.93 5.64 -12.38
CA GLU A 214 -4.67 6.37 -12.21
C GLU A 214 -3.85 5.78 -11.06
N LEU A 215 -4.47 5.53 -9.91
CA LEU A 215 -3.80 4.92 -8.76
C LEU A 215 -3.32 3.50 -9.05
N SER A 216 -4.14 2.70 -9.73
CA SER A 216 -3.78 1.35 -10.19
C SER A 216 -2.55 1.39 -11.10
N THR A 217 -2.52 2.31 -12.07
CA THR A 217 -1.36 2.53 -12.94
C THR A 217 -0.11 2.91 -12.14
N ARG A 218 -0.24 3.80 -11.15
CA ARG A 218 0.87 4.19 -10.26
C ARG A 218 1.38 3.04 -9.43
N LEU A 219 0.50 2.19 -8.87
CA LEU A 219 0.86 0.98 -8.13
C LEU A 219 1.70 0.03 -8.98
N PHE A 220 1.26 -0.28 -10.19
CA PHE A 220 1.99 -1.21 -11.07
C PHE A 220 3.32 -0.62 -11.54
N ARG A 221 3.38 0.68 -11.81
CA ARG A 221 4.64 1.36 -12.11
C ARG A 221 5.60 1.29 -10.93
N LEU A 222 5.14 1.60 -9.72
CA LEU A 222 5.92 1.52 -8.49
C LEU A 222 6.41 0.08 -8.24
N LEU A 223 5.55 -0.92 -8.45
CA LEU A 223 5.91 -2.33 -8.36
C LEU A 223 7.04 -2.69 -9.34
N GLY A 224 6.95 -2.23 -10.58
CA GLY A 224 8.00 -2.38 -11.58
C GLY A 224 9.33 -1.76 -11.14
N THR A 225 9.29 -0.54 -10.61
CA THR A 225 10.46 0.16 -10.05
C THR A 225 11.07 -0.60 -8.88
N VAL A 226 10.24 -1.06 -7.94
CA VAL A 226 10.71 -1.83 -6.77
C VAL A 226 11.38 -3.12 -7.20
N ASN A 227 10.85 -3.84 -8.20
CA ASN A 227 11.47 -5.06 -8.70
C ASN A 227 12.88 -4.84 -9.31
N GLN A 228 13.17 -3.64 -9.81
CA GLN A 228 14.47 -3.32 -10.42
C GLN A 228 15.59 -3.10 -9.39
N ILE A 229 15.25 -2.79 -8.13
CA ILE A 229 16.23 -2.48 -7.06
C ILE A 229 17.20 -3.64 -6.77
N GLY A 230 16.83 -4.89 -7.07
CA GLY A 230 17.65 -6.08 -6.82
C GLY A 230 18.39 -6.66 -8.03
N CYS A 231 18.16 -6.16 -9.25
CA CYS A 231 18.70 -6.76 -10.47
C CYS A 231 20.00 -6.13 -10.98
N THR A 232 20.47 -5.02 -10.39
CA THR A 232 21.62 -4.26 -10.89
C THR A 232 22.98 -4.83 -10.50
N GLY A 233 23.04 -5.92 -9.72
CA GLY A 233 24.29 -6.54 -9.24
C GLY A 233 24.72 -7.82 -9.97
N ALA A 234 24.00 -8.27 -11.00
CA ALA A 234 24.27 -9.54 -11.67
C ALA A 234 24.56 -9.34 -13.17
N VAL A 235 25.67 -8.69 -13.49
CA VAL A 235 26.28 -8.81 -14.82
C VAL A 235 27.79 -8.88 -14.64
N ASP A 236 28.34 -10.06 -14.93
CA ASP A 236 29.77 -10.39 -15.02
C ASP A 236 30.51 -9.56 -16.10
#